data_AF-A0A4Q3B068-F1
#
_entry.id   AF-A0A4Q3B068-F1
#
_cell.length_a   1.000
_cell.length_b   1.000
_cell.length_c   1.000
_cell.angle_alpha   90.00
_cell.angle_beta   90.00
_cell.angle_gamma   90.00
#
_symmetry.space_group_name_H-M   'P 1'
#
loop_
_entity.id
_entity.type
_entity.pdbx_description
1 polymer ?
#
loop_
_entity_poly.entity_id
_entity_poly.type
_entity_poly.pdbx_seq_one_letter_code
_entity_poly.pdbx_strand_id
1 'polypeptide(L)'
;MQPTEAQKQIQEITAELKQHNYSWWMQRIRKNMELFDLLRLDHFRAFVDYWEVPAAEKTAINGEWKAGPGKEFFKILEKEFGKLPFVAEDLGEIT
;
A
#
# COMPACT_ATOMS: atom_id res chain seq x y z
N MET A 1 5.97 -1.09 23.43
CA MET A 1 5.21 -2.35 23.56
C MET A 1 5.73 -3.31 22.49
N GLN A 2 5.77 -4.63 22.72
CA GLN A 2 6.22 -5.58 21.69
C GLN A 2 5.10 -5.79 20.65
N PRO A 3 5.41 -5.98 19.35
CA PRO A 3 4.40 -6.19 18.31
C PRO A 3 3.63 -7.50 18.53
N THR A 4 2.33 -7.49 18.27
CA THR A 4 1.52 -8.72 18.25
C THR A 4 1.85 -9.58 17.02
N GLU A 5 1.46 -10.86 17.04
CA GLU A 5 1.76 -11.81 15.95
C GLU A 5 1.24 -11.33 14.58
N ALA A 6 0.04 -10.74 14.55
CA ALA A 6 -0.55 -10.18 13.33
C ALA A 6 0.26 -8.99 12.79
N GLN A 7 0.82 -8.16 13.67
CA GLN A 7 1.65 -7.02 13.27
C GLN A 7 2.99 -7.46 12.72
N LYS A 8 3.57 -8.52 13.28
CA LYS A 8 4.77 -9.16 12.71
C LYS A 8 4.48 -9.70 11.31
N GLN A 9 3.32 -10.34 11.12
CA GLN A 9 2.93 -10.89 9.83
C GLN A 9 2.78 -9.80 8.74
N ILE A 10 2.16 -8.65 9.06
CA ILE A 10 2.04 -7.54 8.09
C ILE A 10 3.41 -6.95 7.75
N GLN A 11 4.29 -6.82 8.73
CA GLN A 11 5.67 -6.35 8.51
C GLN A 11 6.46 -7.34 7.65
N GLU A 12 6.32 -8.64 7.90
CA GLU A 12 6.94 -9.72 7.11
C GLU A 12 6.44 -9.70 5.67
N ILE A 13 5.12 -9.59 5.44
CA ILE A 13 4.54 -9.48 4.09
C ILE A 13 5.08 -8.22 3.38
N THR A 14 5.14 -7.08 4.07
CA THR A 14 5.66 -5.84 3.49
C THR A 14 7.14 -5.97 3.13
N ALA A 15 7.93 -6.65 3.96
CA ALA A 15 9.33 -6.94 3.70
C ALA A 15 9.51 -7.91 2.52
N GLU A 16 8.68 -8.95 2.44
CA GLU A 16 8.67 -9.92 1.33
C GLU A 16 8.32 -9.22 0.01
N LEU A 17 7.30 -8.36 0.00
CA LEU A 17 6.96 -7.55 -1.17
C LEU A 17 8.15 -6.70 -1.62
N LYS A 18 8.87 -6.05 -0.69
CA LYS A 18 10.09 -5.29 -1.00
C LYS A 18 11.19 -6.17 -1.58
N GLN A 19 11.45 -7.32 -0.98
CA GLN A 19 12.48 -8.27 -1.43
C GLN A 19 12.22 -8.75 -2.86
N HIS A 20 10.95 -8.91 -3.23
CA HIS A 20 10.53 -9.30 -4.57
C HIS A 20 10.26 -8.11 -5.51
N ASN A 21 10.82 -6.92 -5.22
CA ASN A 21 10.65 -5.68 -6.01
C ASN A 21 9.17 -5.37 -6.33
N TYR A 22 8.29 -5.68 -5.38
CA TYR A 22 6.85 -5.49 -5.48
C TYR A 22 6.22 -6.20 -6.69
N SER A 23 6.76 -7.35 -7.11
CA SER A 23 6.32 -8.10 -8.31
C SER A 23 4.81 -8.33 -8.39
N TRP A 24 4.14 -8.54 -7.25
CA TRP A 24 2.68 -8.65 -7.19
C TRP A 24 1.97 -7.36 -7.63
N TRP A 25 2.43 -6.22 -7.11
CA TRP A 25 1.91 -4.90 -7.50
C TRP A 25 2.19 -4.58 -8.96
N MET A 26 3.39 -4.93 -9.46
CA MET A 26 3.75 -4.77 -10.87
C MET A 26 2.75 -5.51 -11.78
N GLN A 27 2.45 -6.76 -11.45
CA GLN A 27 1.49 -7.56 -12.22
C GLN A 27 0.08 -6.99 -12.14
N ARG A 28 -0.37 -6.59 -10.95
CA ARG A 28 -1.69 -5.98 -10.74
C ARG A 28 -1.85 -4.71 -11.58
N ILE A 29 -0.86 -3.82 -11.55
CA ILE A 29 -0.89 -2.55 -12.28
C ILE A 29 -0.84 -2.79 -13.78
N ARG A 30 0.11 -3.62 -14.26
CA ARG A 30 0.21 -3.99 -15.68
C ARG A 30 -1.11 -4.51 -16.22
N LYS A 31 -1.76 -5.42 -15.49
CA LYS A 31 -3.02 -6.01 -15.95
C LYS A 31 -4.15 -4.98 -16.04
N ASN A 32 -4.19 -4.01 -15.13
CA ASN A 32 -5.20 -2.95 -15.18
C ASN A 32 -4.90 -1.93 -16.29
N MET A 33 -3.63 -1.64 -16.60
CA MET A 33 -3.26 -0.78 -17.74
C MET A 33 -3.62 -1.38 -19.09
N GLU A 34 -3.80 -2.70 -19.20
CA GLU A 34 -4.34 -3.33 -20.41
C GLU A 34 -5.84 -3.04 -20.63
N LEU A 35 -6.56 -2.66 -19.56
CA LEU A 35 -8.01 -2.51 -19.57
C LEU A 35 -8.45 -1.04 -19.51
N PHE A 36 -7.63 -0.16 -18.97
CA PHE A 36 -8.00 1.22 -18.66
C PHE A 36 -6.85 2.19 -18.94
N ASP A 37 -7.20 3.38 -19.44
CA ASP A 37 -6.24 4.46 -19.69
C ASP A 37 -5.75 5.15 -18.42
N LEU A 38 -6.59 5.16 -17.38
CA LEU A 38 -6.32 5.76 -16.08
C LEU A 38 -6.70 4.80 -14.96
N LEU A 39 -5.85 4.71 -13.94
CA LEU A 39 -6.05 3.87 -12.78
C LEU A 39 -6.26 4.72 -11.53
N ARG A 40 -7.47 4.71 -11.00
CA ARG A 40 -7.76 5.30 -9.69
C ARG A 40 -7.24 4.36 -8.59
N LEU A 41 -6.29 4.83 -7.80
CA LEU A 41 -5.78 4.13 -6.63
C LEU A 41 -6.64 4.50 -5.43
N ASP A 42 -7.54 3.59 -5.08
CA ASP A 42 -8.42 3.72 -3.93
C ASP A 42 -7.62 3.74 -2.61
N HIS A 43 -8.05 4.60 -1.67
CA HIS A 43 -7.42 4.81 -0.38
C HIS A 43 -5.91 5.10 -0.47
N PHE A 44 -5.55 6.07 -1.33
CA PHE A 44 -4.15 6.36 -1.67
C PHE A 44 -3.28 6.67 -0.44
N ARG A 45 -3.87 7.25 0.62
CA ARG A 45 -3.14 7.59 1.84
C ARG A 45 -2.44 6.39 2.51
N ALA A 46 -2.95 5.17 2.33
CA ALA A 46 -2.34 3.96 2.88
C ALA A 46 -0.95 3.65 2.30
N PHE A 47 -0.61 4.20 1.13
CA PHE A 47 0.75 4.13 0.61
C PHE A 47 1.73 5.00 1.41
N VAL A 48 1.24 6.02 2.13
CA VAL A 48 2.02 6.86 3.06
C VAL A 48 1.92 6.30 4.47
N ASP A 49 0.71 6.20 5.02
CA ASP A 49 0.41 5.63 6.33
C ASP A 49 -0.96 4.93 6.31
N TYR A 50 -1.06 3.75 6.93
CA TYR A 50 -2.30 3.00 7.06
C TYR A 50 -2.69 2.78 8.53
N TRP A 51 -3.98 2.67 8.79
CA TRP A 51 -4.51 2.38 10.12
C TRP A 51 -4.55 0.86 10.34
N GLU A 52 -3.69 0.36 11.23
CA GLU A 52 -3.58 -1.05 11.55
C GLU A 52 -4.38 -1.37 12.81
N VAL A 53 -5.32 -2.30 12.70
CA VAL A 53 -6.17 -2.73 13.82
C VAL A 53 -5.81 -4.17 14.19
N PRO A 54 -5.54 -4.48 15.48
CA PRO A 54 -5.31 -5.85 15.91
C PRO A 54 -6.48 -6.76 15.56
N ALA A 55 -6.20 -7.95 15.03
CA ALA A 55 -7.22 -8.88 14.55
C ALA A 55 -8.25 -9.32 15.61
N ALA A 56 -7.91 -9.20 16.90
CA ALA A 56 -8.80 -9.54 18.01
C ALA A 56 -9.80 -8.42 18.37
N GLU A 57 -9.62 -7.19 17.87
CA GLU A 57 -10.52 -6.07 18.15
C GLU A 57 -11.86 -6.23 17.43
N LYS A 58 -12.95 -5.85 18.09
CA LYS A 58 -14.30 -5.89 17.52
C LYS A 58 -14.62 -4.67 16.65
N THR A 59 -13.84 -3.60 16.78
CA THR A 59 -14.04 -2.33 16.09
C THR A 59 -12.70 -1.76 15.66
N ALA A 60 -12.69 -0.81 14.73
CA ALA A 60 -11.47 -0.16 14.26
C ALA A 60 -10.94 0.96 15.19
N ILE A 61 -11.59 1.20 16.34
CA ILE A 61 -11.25 2.33 17.23
C ILE A 61 -9.82 2.19 17.79
N ASN A 62 -9.43 0.97 18.18
CA ASN A 62 -8.15 0.70 18.84
C ASN A 62 -7.07 0.27 17.82
N GLY A 63 -6.83 1.10 16.81
CA GLY A 63 -5.74 0.90 15.86
C GLY A 63 -4.55 1.82 16.09
N GLU A 64 -3.54 1.68 15.25
CA GLU A 64 -2.35 2.52 15.23
C GLU A 64 -1.99 2.89 13.79
N TRP A 65 -1.53 4.12 13.58
CA TRP A 65 -0.94 4.50 12.29
C TRP A 65 0.39 3.78 12.10
N LYS A 66 0.55 3.14 10.94
CA LYS A 66 1.79 2.48 10.50
C LYS A 66 2.24 3.07 9.17
N ALA A 67 3.55 3.23 9.02
CA ALA A 67 4.14 3.69 7.78
C ALA A 67 3.90 2.69 6.64
N GLY A 68 3.36 3.21 5.54
CA GLY A 68 3.27 2.52 4.26
C GLY A 68 4.62 2.46 3.53
N PRO A 69 4.62 1.94 2.29
CA PRO A 69 5.84 1.81 1.50
C PRO A 69 6.41 3.16 1.00
N GLY A 70 5.62 4.22 0.98
CA GLY A 70 6.00 5.58 0.66
C GLY A 70 6.48 5.77 -0.78
N LYS A 71 7.28 6.82 -0.99
CA LYS A 71 7.75 7.26 -2.32
C LYS A 71 8.61 6.21 -3.05
N GLU A 72 9.33 5.36 -2.31
CA GLU A 72 10.21 4.32 -2.88
C GLU A 72 9.42 3.35 -3.78
N PHE A 73 8.22 2.96 -3.36
CA PHE A 73 7.35 2.09 -4.16
C PHE A 73 6.99 2.72 -5.51
N PHE A 74 6.56 3.99 -5.52
CA PHE A 74 6.19 4.68 -6.75
C PHE A 74 7.40 4.93 -7.67
N LYS A 75 8.60 5.16 -7.13
CA LYS A 75 9.82 5.24 -7.96
C LYS A 75 10.11 3.93 -8.69
N ILE A 76 9.88 2.79 -8.05
CA ILE A 76 10.09 1.48 -8.69
C ILE A 76 9.04 1.27 -9.78
N LEU A 77 7.78 1.66 -9.54
CA LEU A 77 6.73 1.63 -10.57
C LEU A 77 7.07 2.53 -11.76
N GLU A 78 7.51 3.76 -11.50
CA GLU A 78 7.90 4.71 -12.54
C GLU A 78 9.08 4.20 -13.36
N LYS A 79 10.05 3.54 -12.73
CA LYS A 79 11.16 2.89 -13.42
C LYS A 79 10.71 1.78 -14.37
N GLU A 80 9.69 1.02 -13.98
CA GLU A 80 9.17 -0.12 -14.77
C GLU A 80 8.22 0.32 -15.90
N PHE A 81 7.30 1.24 -15.59
CA PHE A 81 6.20 1.62 -16.50
C PHE A 81 6.39 2.97 -17.18
N GLY A 82 7.41 3.75 -16.79
CA GLY A 82 7.59 5.12 -17.24
C GLY A 82 6.49 6.02 -16.67
N LYS A 83 5.60 6.49 -17.54
CA LYS A 83 4.49 7.36 -17.11
C LYS A 83 3.44 6.55 -16.35
N LEU A 84 3.21 6.90 -15.09
CA LEU A 84 2.19 6.28 -14.26
C LEU A 84 0.82 6.93 -14.51
N PRO A 85 -0.17 6.21 -15.05
CA PRO A 85 -1.49 6.77 -15.34
C PRO A 85 -2.39 6.77 -14.09
N PHE A 86 -1.87 7.21 -12.94
CA PHE A 86 -2.57 7.10 -11.65
C PHE A 86 -3.38 8.35 -11.33
N VAL A 87 -4.57 8.11 -10.77
CA VAL A 87 -5.38 9.12 -10.07
C VAL A 87 -5.42 8.71 -8.61
N ALA A 88 -4.92 9.55 -7.71
CA ALA A 88 -5.02 9.30 -6.28
C ALA A 88 -6.46 9.53 -5.83
N GLU A 89 -7.04 8.55 -5.13
CA GLU A 89 -8.21 8.80 -4.29
C GLU A 89 -7.71 9.37 -2.97
N ASP A 90 -7.99 10.65 -2.75
CA ASP A 90 -7.49 11.46 -1.66
C ASP A 90 -8.63 12.17 -0.90
N LEU A 91 -9.75 11.47 -0.68
CA LEU A 91 -10.81 11.98 0.18
C LEU A 91 -10.54 11.64 1.66
N GLY A 92 -11.15 12.41 2.57
CA GLY A 92 -10.97 12.28 4.02
C GLY A 92 -9.89 13.21 4.58
N GLU A 93 -9.55 13.04 5.87
CA GLU A 93 -8.45 13.80 6.48
C GLU A 93 -7.10 13.26 6.01
N ILE A 94 -6.30 14.15 5.42
CA ILE A 94 -4.98 13.85 4.86
C ILE A 94 -3.95 14.71 5.57
N THR A 95 -2.79 14.11 5.83
CA THR A 95 -1.68 14.65 6.59
C THR A 95 -0.37 14.38 5.88
#